data_AF-A0A1J8RHP5-F1
#
_entry.id   AF-A0A1J8RHP5-F1
#
_cell.length_a   1.000
_cell.length_b   1.000
_cell.length_c   1.000
_cell.angle_alpha   90.00
_cell.angle_beta   90.00
_cell.angle_gamma   90.00
#
_symmetry.space_group_name_H-M   'P 1'
#
loop_
_entity.id
_entity.type
_entity.pdbx_description
1 polymer ?
#
loop_
_entity_poly.entity_id
_entity_poly.type
_entity_poly.pdbx_seq_one_letter_code
_entity_poly.pdbx_strand_id
1 'polypeptide(L)'
;MDLQLHRHLGISYYVFPGASHNRFEHCLGVGHLARMMAQHLQKSQPSLGIKDKHIRCVELAGLCHDLGHGPWSHVWDGHFIPIALPNHPKWSHEKASEMMFDDMVKQHDLRISPEEVETVKALISGKKERCKLGRTMPFLFEIVANDRNGIDVDKFDYIARDCHSVGEKRNISMTRLIHSARVIDARAIEYMVIDVLLIAQKYMKFAEYIDIPEKYLHLTDDLLNRINMTESKELAPARKIISRIQKRDLYRRIDHKIIDWDLKGVCQAHITPESIVHAAKHADLPGVDQGVVAELTVDHVIVDVSTMHYGRGGVNPVSQVMFYSKYNPNVCLQAEKEDISLLMPEKFGEVLMQVYTKEEKFMGLVQAAYRHVFKSLPIPDDQSEIATIAVITPPVTEAPSTPRILTRLPGLGVPSTQPSRSFVRTPSLSENKFTTLPPNYQSRSPSTIASRSLKRSREASVELDIDNPPPTRKSMRIAAAVGSTK
;
A
#
# COMPACT_ATOMS: atom_id res chain seq x y z
N MET A 1 18.70 24.01 3.50
CA MET A 1 19.73 23.25 4.26
C MET A 1 20.73 22.70 3.27
N ASP A 2 22.03 22.88 3.52
CA ASP A 2 23.08 22.40 2.60
C ASP A 2 23.39 20.92 2.85
N LEU A 3 22.62 20.04 2.21
CA LEU A 3 22.92 18.59 2.16
C LEU A 3 24.31 18.30 1.54
N GLN A 4 24.88 19.25 0.80
CA GLN A 4 26.24 19.19 0.27
C GLN A 4 27.33 19.14 1.37
N LEU A 5 26.99 19.52 2.60
CA LEU A 5 27.90 19.47 3.76
C LEU A 5 27.76 18.18 4.59
N HIS A 6 26.80 17.32 4.25
CA HIS A 6 26.49 16.11 5.02
C HIS A 6 26.94 14.86 4.26
N ARG A 7 28.09 14.30 4.66
CA ARG A 7 28.63 13.06 4.09
C ARG A 7 27.66 11.90 4.29
N HIS A 8 27.36 11.15 3.22
CA HIS A 8 26.38 10.06 3.26
C HIS A 8 26.80 8.99 4.28
N LEU A 9 28.03 8.47 4.16
CA LEU A 9 28.58 7.44 5.07
C LEU A 9 29.25 8.00 6.34
N GLY A 10 29.10 9.29 6.65
CA GLY A 10 29.62 9.90 7.87
C GLY A 10 31.12 9.67 8.08
N ILE A 11 31.46 8.91 9.13
CA ILE A 11 32.85 8.63 9.54
C ILE A 11 33.57 7.59 8.64
N SER A 12 32.85 6.82 7.82
CA SER A 12 33.47 5.77 6.99
C SER A 12 34.46 6.33 5.97
N TYR A 13 34.37 7.63 5.63
CA TYR A 13 35.37 8.33 4.84
C TYR A 13 36.79 8.23 5.41
N TYR A 14 36.95 8.16 6.73
CA TYR A 14 38.26 8.02 7.37
C TYR A 14 38.89 6.64 7.14
N VAL A 15 38.10 5.65 6.71
CA VAL A 15 38.55 4.28 6.38
C VAL A 15 38.60 4.09 4.86
N PHE A 16 37.59 4.60 4.15
CA PHE A 16 37.46 4.55 2.70
C PHE A 16 37.56 5.96 2.12
N PRO A 17 38.74 6.40 1.64
CA PRO A 17 38.92 7.77 1.12
C PRO A 17 37.99 8.11 -0.06
N GLY A 18 37.53 7.09 -0.81
CA GLY A 18 36.58 7.25 -1.90
C GLY A 18 35.13 7.55 -1.45
N ALA A 19 34.77 7.26 -0.19
CA ALA A 19 33.46 7.54 0.42
C ALA A 19 33.27 9.04 0.75
N SER A 20 33.53 9.90 -0.24
CA SER A 20 33.48 11.36 -0.14
C SER A 20 32.11 11.95 -0.52
N HIS A 21 31.18 11.12 -0.99
CA HIS A 21 29.84 11.54 -1.42
C HIS A 21 28.96 11.99 -0.24
N ASN A 22 28.08 12.93 -0.55
CA ASN A 22 27.15 13.59 0.36
C ASN A 22 25.70 13.11 0.13
N ARG A 23 24.82 13.46 1.07
CA ARG A 23 23.39 13.15 0.98
C ARG A 23 22.69 13.90 -0.16
N PHE A 24 23.24 15.01 -0.62
CA PHE A 24 22.66 15.79 -1.73
C PHE A 24 22.51 14.94 -3.00
N GLU A 25 23.60 14.36 -3.50
CA GLU A 25 23.57 13.54 -4.71
C GLU A 25 22.82 12.22 -4.50
N HIS A 26 22.76 11.70 -3.28
CA HIS A 26 21.93 10.56 -2.92
C HIS A 26 20.43 10.89 -3.06
N CYS A 27 19.95 11.97 -2.43
CA CYS A 27 18.57 12.42 -2.55
C CYS A 27 18.15 12.66 -4.01
N LEU A 28 19.04 13.24 -4.83
CA LEU A 28 18.79 13.39 -6.27
C LEU A 28 18.60 12.04 -6.98
N GLY A 29 19.43 11.06 -6.64
CA GLY A 29 19.32 9.70 -7.17
C GLY A 29 18.02 9.00 -6.74
N VAL A 30 17.67 9.07 -5.45
CA VAL A 30 16.43 8.50 -4.92
C VAL A 30 15.20 9.15 -5.56
N GLY A 31 15.17 10.48 -5.68
CA GLY A 31 14.10 11.20 -6.39
C GLY A 31 13.94 10.75 -7.84
N HIS A 32 15.05 10.59 -8.56
CA HIS A 32 15.06 10.09 -9.93
C HIS A 32 14.49 8.66 -10.04
N LEU A 33 14.94 7.74 -9.18
CA LEU A 33 14.48 6.36 -9.18
C LEU A 33 13.01 6.24 -8.75
N ALA A 34 12.58 7.05 -7.78
CA ALA A 34 11.18 7.13 -7.34
C ALA A 34 10.26 7.56 -8.49
N ARG A 35 10.63 8.63 -9.21
CA ARG A 35 9.92 9.08 -10.42
C ARG A 35 9.88 8.00 -11.49
N MET A 36 11.02 7.35 -11.76
CA MET A 36 11.12 6.29 -12.76
C MET A 36 10.20 5.11 -12.44
N MET A 37 10.17 4.66 -11.18
CA MET A 37 9.28 3.60 -10.71
C MET A 37 7.81 3.98 -10.88
N ALA A 38 7.40 5.15 -10.39
CA ALA A 38 6.01 5.60 -10.47
C ALA A 38 5.54 5.77 -11.93
N GLN A 39 6.40 6.32 -12.80
CA GLN A 39 6.11 6.44 -14.24
C GLN A 39 6.04 5.09 -14.93
N HIS A 40 6.91 4.13 -14.57
CA HIS A 40 6.85 2.79 -15.12
C HIS A 40 5.50 2.14 -14.78
N LEU A 41 5.08 2.16 -13.52
CA LEU A 41 3.80 1.60 -13.07
C LEU A 41 2.61 2.30 -13.75
N GLN A 42 2.65 3.62 -13.91
CA GLN A 42 1.62 4.38 -14.63
C GLN A 42 1.47 3.90 -16.08
N LYS A 43 2.60 3.76 -16.79
CA LYS A 43 2.61 3.37 -18.21
C LYS A 43 2.26 1.90 -18.41
N SER A 44 2.79 1.02 -17.55
CA SER A 44 2.62 -0.43 -17.68
C SER A 44 1.26 -0.92 -17.18
N GLN A 45 0.60 -0.17 -16.28
CA GLN A 45 -0.71 -0.48 -15.74
C GLN A 45 -1.62 0.77 -15.63
N PRO A 46 -2.15 1.29 -16.75
CA PRO A 46 -3.00 2.48 -16.75
C PRO A 46 -4.24 2.37 -15.85
N SER A 47 -4.75 1.16 -15.63
CA SER A 47 -5.88 0.88 -14.73
C SER A 47 -5.61 1.18 -13.26
N LEU A 48 -4.35 1.36 -12.85
CA LEU A 48 -4.01 1.82 -11.50
C LEU A 48 -4.42 3.28 -11.25
N GLY A 49 -4.71 4.05 -12.30
CA GLY A 49 -5.17 5.44 -12.18
C GLY A 49 -4.11 6.40 -11.64
N ILE A 50 -2.81 6.07 -11.77
CA ILE A 50 -1.71 6.93 -11.33
C ILE A 50 -1.72 8.22 -12.18
N LYS A 51 -1.84 9.36 -11.51
CA LYS A 51 -1.85 10.69 -12.13
C LYS A 51 -0.49 11.37 -11.93
N ASP A 52 -0.21 12.41 -12.71
CA ASP A 52 1.07 13.14 -12.64
C ASP A 52 1.33 13.74 -11.26
N LYS A 53 0.28 14.16 -10.55
CA LYS A 53 0.36 14.60 -9.15
C LYS A 53 0.87 13.52 -8.20
N HIS A 54 0.51 12.25 -8.42
CA HIS A 54 1.01 11.13 -7.61
C HIS A 54 2.50 10.91 -7.87
N ILE A 55 2.93 10.96 -9.14
CA ILE A 55 4.34 10.84 -9.53
C ILE A 55 5.16 11.97 -8.90
N ARG A 56 4.64 13.21 -8.96
CA ARG A 56 5.27 14.37 -8.34
C ARG A 56 5.44 14.20 -6.82
N CYS A 57 4.42 13.75 -6.09
CA CYS A 57 4.55 13.50 -4.66
C CYS A 57 5.56 12.40 -4.34
N VAL A 58 5.59 11.31 -5.12
CA VAL A 58 6.56 10.21 -4.92
C VAL A 58 8.00 10.67 -5.19
N GLU A 59 8.21 11.48 -6.23
CA GLU A 59 9.50 12.10 -6.52
C GLU A 59 9.93 13.06 -5.41
N LEU A 60 9.04 13.95 -4.97
CA LEU A 60 9.32 14.88 -3.87
C LEU A 60 9.65 14.15 -2.57
N ALA A 61 8.93 13.06 -2.26
CA ALA A 61 9.23 12.22 -1.12
C ALA A 61 10.65 11.62 -1.25
N GLY A 62 11.01 11.07 -2.41
CA GLY A 62 12.36 10.56 -2.65
C GLY A 62 13.45 11.62 -2.52
N LEU A 63 13.22 12.84 -3.02
CA LEU A 63 14.15 13.98 -2.89
C LEU A 63 14.30 14.45 -1.45
N CYS A 64 13.25 14.30 -0.63
CA CYS A 64 13.16 14.95 0.68
C CYS A 64 13.26 13.99 1.87
N HIS A 65 13.29 12.67 1.64
CA HIS A 65 13.25 11.68 2.73
C HIS A 65 14.40 11.82 3.73
N ASP A 66 15.52 12.37 3.29
CA ASP A 66 16.79 12.46 3.99
C ASP A 66 17.18 13.88 4.46
N LEU A 67 16.26 14.85 4.33
CA LEU A 67 16.49 16.24 4.73
C LEU A 67 16.83 16.41 6.22
N GLY A 68 16.36 15.50 7.07
CA GLY A 68 16.49 15.57 8.52
C GLY A 68 17.78 14.99 9.09
N HIS A 69 18.69 14.49 8.26
CA HIS A 69 19.96 13.96 8.76
C HIS A 69 20.86 15.06 9.35
N GLY A 70 21.36 14.80 10.55
CA GLY A 70 22.35 15.65 11.21
C GLY A 70 23.80 15.29 10.86
N PRO A 71 24.78 16.00 11.46
CA PRO A 71 26.20 15.76 11.28
C PRO A 71 26.62 14.30 11.48
N TRP A 72 27.44 13.77 10.56
CA TRP A 72 27.85 12.36 10.55
C TRP A 72 26.69 11.35 10.48
N SER A 73 25.55 11.75 9.90
CA SER A 73 24.49 10.81 9.52
C SER A 73 23.95 10.03 10.72
N HIS A 74 24.10 8.70 10.73
CA HIS A 74 23.54 7.83 11.78
C HIS A 74 24.21 7.99 13.15
N VAL A 75 25.36 8.64 13.21
CA VAL A 75 25.98 9.00 14.49
C VAL A 75 25.11 10.00 15.24
N TRP A 76 24.41 10.87 14.53
CA TRP A 76 23.60 11.95 15.11
C TRP A 76 22.34 11.44 15.81
N ASP A 77 21.44 10.76 15.09
CA ASP A 77 20.23 10.14 15.66
C ASP A 77 20.55 8.92 16.53
N GLY A 78 21.47 8.06 16.08
CA GLY A 78 21.69 6.76 16.71
C GLY A 78 22.47 6.82 18.03
N HIS A 79 23.37 7.80 18.18
CA HIS A 79 24.30 7.86 19.31
C HIS A 79 24.28 9.20 20.03
N PHE A 80 24.50 10.31 19.30
CA PHE A 80 24.70 11.61 19.91
C PHE A 80 23.43 12.14 20.59
N ILE A 81 22.31 12.25 19.86
CA ILE A 81 21.06 12.80 20.40
C ILE A 81 20.54 12.01 21.62
N PRO A 82 20.51 10.66 21.63
CA PRO A 82 20.10 9.90 22.81
C PRO A 82 20.95 10.18 24.06
N ILE A 83 22.25 10.44 23.90
CA ILE A 83 23.17 10.72 25.01
C ILE A 83 23.05 12.19 25.46
N ALA A 84 23.04 13.12 24.51
CA ALA A 84 23.02 14.55 24.80
C ALA A 84 21.65 15.01 25.35
N LEU A 85 20.57 14.36 24.91
CA LEU A 85 19.19 14.72 25.24
C LEU A 85 18.37 13.48 25.68
N PRO A 86 18.70 12.84 26.81
CA PRO A 86 18.10 11.56 27.21
C PRO A 86 16.60 11.63 27.53
N ASN A 87 16.11 12.80 27.94
CA ASN A 87 14.70 13.03 28.27
C ASN A 87 13.91 13.61 27.09
N HIS A 88 14.54 13.84 25.94
CA HIS A 88 13.84 14.36 24.77
C HIS A 88 12.98 13.26 24.14
N PRO A 89 11.77 13.58 23.63
CA PRO A 89 10.96 12.62 22.89
C PRO A 89 11.75 11.95 21.78
N LYS A 90 11.43 10.69 21.45
CA LYS A 90 12.14 9.91 20.42
C LYS A 90 12.30 10.75 19.15
N TRP A 91 13.56 11.04 18.84
CA TRP A 91 13.97 11.78 17.65
C TRP A 91 14.41 10.79 16.58
N SER A 92 14.15 11.13 15.33
CA SER A 92 14.61 10.36 14.18
C SER A 92 14.81 11.29 12.99
N HIS A 93 15.70 10.92 12.07
CA HIS A 93 15.97 11.73 10.90
C HIS A 93 14.72 11.83 10.01
N GLU A 94 13.83 10.84 9.97
CA GLU A 94 12.57 10.89 9.20
C GLU A 94 11.61 11.96 9.76
N LYS A 95 11.46 12.04 11.09
CA LYS A 95 10.66 13.09 11.73
C LYS A 95 11.25 14.48 11.47
N ALA A 96 12.57 14.59 11.47
CA ALA A 96 13.26 15.82 11.12
C ALA A 96 13.11 16.14 9.62
N SER A 97 13.09 15.16 8.73
CA SER A 97 12.84 15.36 7.29
C SER A 97 11.46 15.94 7.02
N GLU A 98 10.43 15.46 7.71
CA GLU A 98 9.09 16.05 7.64
C GLU A 98 9.07 17.52 8.10
N MET A 99 9.73 17.81 9.23
CA MET A 99 9.85 19.17 9.77
C MET A 99 10.60 20.10 8.81
N MET A 100 11.72 19.64 8.24
CA MET A 100 12.51 20.38 7.26
C MET A 100 11.75 20.60 5.97
N PHE A 101 10.95 19.64 5.53
CA PHE A 101 10.09 19.77 4.35
C PHE A 101 9.00 20.83 4.58
N ASP A 102 8.32 20.83 5.73
CA ASP A 102 7.34 21.87 6.08
C ASP A 102 7.96 23.28 6.08
N ASP A 103 9.16 23.41 6.64
CA ASP A 103 9.90 24.67 6.68
C ASP A 103 10.31 25.14 5.28
N MET A 104 10.82 24.23 4.44
CA MET A 104 11.19 24.52 3.06
C MET A 104 10.00 24.99 2.21
N VAL A 105 8.83 24.37 2.37
CA VAL A 105 7.60 24.78 1.68
C VAL A 105 7.18 26.20 2.08
N LYS A 106 7.28 26.53 3.37
CA LYS A 106 6.92 27.86 3.90
C LYS A 106 7.90 28.95 3.47
N GLN A 107 9.20 28.68 3.52
CA GLN A 107 10.24 29.69 3.23
C GLN A 107 10.34 30.05 1.74
N HIS A 108 10.09 29.08 0.86
CA HIS A 108 10.32 29.25 -0.58
C HIS A 108 9.03 29.38 -1.40
N ASP A 109 7.87 29.50 -0.76
CA ASP A 109 6.55 29.59 -1.40
C ASP A 109 6.38 28.58 -2.54
N LEU A 110 6.72 27.32 -2.26
CA LEU A 110 6.67 26.27 -3.25
C LEU A 110 5.21 26.06 -3.67
N ARG A 111 4.94 26.04 -4.98
CA ARG A 111 3.61 25.76 -5.55
C ARG A 111 3.19 24.29 -5.35
N ILE A 112 2.94 23.92 -4.10
CA ILE A 112 2.55 22.59 -3.64
C ILE A 112 1.33 22.77 -2.75
N SER A 113 0.25 22.06 -3.07
CA SER A 113 -0.98 22.14 -2.27
C SER A 113 -0.81 21.49 -0.89
N PRO A 114 -1.59 21.90 0.14
CA PRO A 114 -1.54 21.25 1.46
C PRO A 114 -1.79 19.74 1.42
N GLU A 115 -2.63 19.26 0.50
CA GLU A 115 -2.86 17.83 0.28
C GLU A 115 -1.61 17.12 -0.23
N GLU A 116 -0.88 17.72 -1.18
CA GLU A 116 0.38 17.18 -1.69
C GLU A 116 1.45 17.18 -0.59
N VAL A 117 1.53 18.23 0.24
CA VAL A 117 2.47 18.31 1.37
C VAL A 117 2.27 17.15 2.33
N GLU A 118 1.04 16.93 2.80
CA GLU A 118 0.76 15.82 3.72
C GLU A 118 0.97 14.45 3.06
N THR A 119 0.68 14.30 1.76
CA THR A 119 0.99 13.06 1.05
C THR A 119 2.51 12.82 0.91
N VAL A 120 3.32 13.86 0.67
CA VAL A 120 4.79 13.72 0.64
C VAL A 120 5.31 13.26 2.00
N LYS A 121 4.85 13.88 3.09
CA LYS A 121 5.22 13.50 4.46
C LYS A 121 4.76 12.08 4.81
N ALA A 122 3.58 11.68 4.36
CA ALA A 122 3.07 10.32 4.50
C ALA A 122 3.99 9.31 3.79
N LEU A 123 4.47 9.63 2.58
CA LEU A 123 5.36 8.77 1.80
C LEU A 123 6.76 8.65 2.42
N ILE A 124 7.29 9.74 2.99
CA ILE A 124 8.57 9.73 3.73
C ILE A 124 8.47 8.85 4.97
N SER A 125 7.35 8.93 5.70
CA SER A 125 7.14 8.22 6.97
C SER A 125 6.56 6.81 6.84
N GLY A 126 6.23 6.35 5.63
CA GLY A 126 5.56 5.06 5.40
C GLY A 126 4.08 5.00 5.81
N LYS A 127 3.52 6.09 6.35
CA LYS A 127 2.18 6.14 6.98
C LYS A 127 1.05 6.40 5.99
N LYS A 128 0.61 5.35 5.29
CA LYS A 128 -0.43 5.40 4.24
C LYS A 128 -1.75 6.09 4.65
N GLU A 129 -2.13 6.01 5.92
CA GLU A 129 -3.33 6.63 6.50
C GLU A 129 -3.29 8.16 6.50
N ARG A 130 -2.09 8.76 6.41
CA ARG A 130 -1.92 10.22 6.32
C ARG A 130 -2.08 10.75 4.89
N CYS A 131 -2.19 9.87 3.89
CA CYS A 131 -2.36 10.29 2.50
C CYS A 131 -3.65 11.09 2.31
N LYS A 132 -3.53 12.32 1.79
CA LYS A 132 -4.68 13.19 1.49
C LYS A 132 -4.96 13.33 0.00
N LEU A 133 -3.98 12.98 -0.85
CA LEU A 133 -4.08 13.16 -2.29
C LEU A 133 -4.95 12.09 -2.96
N GLY A 134 -6.21 12.44 -3.23
CA GLY A 134 -7.12 11.58 -4.01
C GLY A 134 -7.36 10.21 -3.38
N ARG A 135 -7.38 9.16 -4.21
CA ARG A 135 -7.49 7.77 -3.73
C ARG A 135 -6.14 7.33 -3.20
N THR A 136 -6.09 6.85 -1.96
CA THR A 136 -4.89 6.19 -1.42
C THR A 136 -4.52 4.99 -2.27
N MET A 137 -3.28 4.98 -2.74
CA MET A 137 -2.67 3.89 -3.52
C MET A 137 -1.58 3.24 -2.66
N PRO A 138 -1.90 2.14 -1.93
CA PRO A 138 -0.97 1.56 -0.96
C PRO A 138 0.40 1.21 -1.54
N PHE A 139 0.44 0.76 -2.80
CA PHE A 139 1.69 0.41 -3.48
C PHE A 139 2.66 1.59 -3.70
N LEU A 140 2.20 2.85 -3.64
CA LEU A 140 3.11 3.99 -3.72
C LEU A 140 3.98 4.13 -2.48
N PHE A 141 3.49 3.64 -1.33
CA PHE A 141 4.23 3.63 -0.07
C PHE A 141 5.28 2.52 -0.04
N GLU A 142 5.29 1.60 -1.00
CA GLU A 142 6.35 0.59 -1.15
C GLU A 142 7.53 1.11 -2.01
N ILE A 143 7.48 2.37 -2.49
CA ILE A 143 8.51 2.94 -3.40
C ILE A 143 9.66 3.60 -2.63
N VAL A 144 9.36 4.57 -1.75
CA VAL A 144 10.37 5.41 -1.08
C VAL A 144 10.76 4.84 0.29
N ALA A 145 9.78 4.53 1.14
CA ALA A 145 9.99 4.00 2.48
C ALA A 145 9.15 2.74 2.67
N ASN A 146 9.73 1.58 2.38
CA ASN A 146 8.99 0.32 2.33
C ASN A 146 9.07 -0.44 3.67
N ASP A 147 8.15 -0.15 4.59
CA ASP A 147 8.10 -0.81 5.90
C ASP A 147 7.75 -2.31 5.83
N ARG A 148 7.22 -2.79 4.71
CA ARG A 148 6.76 -4.18 4.56
C ARG A 148 7.93 -5.15 4.44
N ASN A 149 8.95 -4.79 3.68
CA ASN A 149 10.10 -5.69 3.42
C ASN A 149 11.42 -4.95 3.22
N GLY A 150 11.43 -3.61 3.31
CA GLY A 150 12.60 -2.78 3.13
C GLY A 150 13.07 -2.64 1.69
N ILE A 151 12.44 -3.22 0.67
CA ILE A 151 12.87 -3.08 -0.73
C ILE A 151 12.31 -1.78 -1.30
N ASP A 152 13.12 -0.73 -1.32
CA ASP A 152 12.76 0.61 -1.79
C ASP A 152 13.87 1.25 -2.63
N VAL A 153 13.53 2.37 -3.28
CA VAL A 153 14.46 3.07 -4.17
C VAL A 153 15.59 3.79 -3.45
N ASP A 154 15.43 4.06 -2.15
CA ASP A 154 16.51 4.53 -1.27
C ASP A 154 17.68 3.54 -1.29
N LYS A 155 17.39 2.27 -0.99
CA LYS A 155 18.40 1.18 -1.04
C LYS A 155 18.97 0.97 -2.42
N PHE A 156 18.16 1.14 -3.46
CA PHE A 156 18.64 1.02 -4.83
C PHE A 156 19.71 2.06 -5.15
N ASP A 157 19.57 3.28 -4.65
CA ASP A 157 20.57 4.34 -4.83
C ASP A 157 21.80 4.08 -3.96
N TYR A 158 21.65 3.94 -2.63
CA TYR A 158 22.85 3.88 -1.78
C TYR A 158 23.68 2.63 -2.05
N ILE A 159 23.07 1.46 -2.33
CA ILE A 159 23.85 0.26 -2.71
C ILE A 159 24.63 0.55 -3.99
N ALA A 160 24.01 1.26 -4.94
CA ALA A 160 24.68 1.58 -6.19
C ALA A 160 25.83 2.57 -6.01
N ARG A 161 25.61 3.58 -5.17
CA ARG A 161 26.51 4.70 -4.93
C ARG A 161 27.65 4.31 -4.01
N ASP A 162 27.35 3.66 -2.89
CA ASP A 162 28.35 3.26 -1.90
C ASP A 162 29.33 2.28 -2.51
N CYS A 163 28.85 1.24 -3.22
CA CYS A 163 29.74 0.31 -3.93
C CYS A 163 30.68 1.06 -4.89
N HIS A 164 30.15 2.03 -5.64
CA HIS A 164 30.99 2.84 -6.54
C HIS A 164 32.05 3.64 -5.77
N SER A 165 31.65 4.33 -4.70
CA SER A 165 32.51 5.19 -3.89
C SER A 165 33.58 4.42 -3.10
N VAL A 166 33.29 3.19 -2.64
CA VAL A 166 34.28 2.36 -1.91
C VAL A 166 35.11 1.47 -2.83
N GLY A 167 34.87 1.48 -4.15
CA GLY A 167 35.62 0.69 -5.13
C GLY A 167 35.17 -0.77 -5.25
N GLU A 168 33.96 -1.10 -4.79
CA GLU A 168 33.40 -2.44 -4.84
C GLU A 168 32.50 -2.65 -6.06
N LYS A 169 32.48 -3.89 -6.56
CA LYS A 169 31.68 -4.24 -7.76
C LYS A 169 30.22 -4.47 -7.41
N ARG A 170 29.33 -3.92 -8.25
CA ARG A 170 27.88 -4.15 -8.17
C ARG A 170 27.47 -5.38 -8.97
N ASN A 171 26.62 -6.21 -8.36
CA ASN A 171 26.11 -7.44 -8.99
C ASN A 171 24.60 -7.38 -9.33
N ILE A 172 23.90 -6.27 -9.04
CA ILE A 172 22.44 -6.16 -9.23
C ILE A 172 22.10 -4.89 -10.02
N SER A 173 21.28 -5.05 -11.06
CA SER A 173 20.77 -3.95 -11.89
C SER A 173 19.44 -3.43 -11.36
N MET A 174 19.46 -2.34 -10.58
CA MET A 174 18.25 -1.77 -9.98
C MET A 174 17.23 -1.26 -11.02
N THR A 175 17.70 -0.76 -12.16
CA THR A 175 16.85 -0.38 -13.30
C THR A 175 16.07 -1.56 -13.88
N ARG A 176 16.64 -2.78 -13.86
CA ARG A 176 15.94 -3.99 -14.30
C ARG A 176 14.81 -4.33 -13.35
N LEU A 177 15.02 -4.18 -12.03
CA LEU A 177 13.97 -4.37 -11.04
C LEU A 177 12.82 -3.40 -11.28
N ILE A 178 13.12 -2.11 -11.44
CA ILE A 178 12.12 -1.06 -11.74
C ILE A 178 11.32 -1.40 -13.00
N HIS A 179 11.97 -1.73 -14.11
CA HIS A 179 11.29 -2.01 -15.39
C HIS A 179 10.54 -3.34 -15.43
N SER A 180 10.72 -4.19 -14.41
CA SER A 180 9.97 -5.44 -14.24
C SER A 180 8.86 -5.35 -13.19
N ALA A 181 8.79 -4.25 -12.43
CA ALA A 181 7.88 -4.09 -11.32
C ALA A 181 6.42 -3.98 -11.78
N ARG A 182 5.52 -4.65 -11.06
CA ARG A 182 4.07 -4.60 -11.30
C ARG A 182 3.31 -4.62 -9.98
N VAL A 183 2.20 -3.91 -9.94
CA VAL A 183 1.23 -3.97 -8.84
C VAL A 183 0.27 -5.12 -9.11
N ILE A 184 0.24 -6.09 -8.20
CA ILE A 184 -0.56 -7.31 -8.31
C ILE A 184 -1.42 -7.45 -7.05
N ASP A 185 -2.68 -7.81 -7.23
CA ASP A 185 -3.51 -8.27 -6.12
C ASP A 185 -3.25 -9.76 -5.88
N ALA A 186 -2.47 -10.09 -4.85
CA ALA A 186 -2.07 -11.48 -4.56
C ALA A 186 -3.29 -12.39 -4.30
N ARG A 187 -4.34 -11.85 -3.66
CA ARG A 187 -5.59 -12.60 -3.38
C ARG A 187 -6.27 -13.07 -4.65
N ALA A 188 -6.25 -12.26 -5.71
CA ALA A 188 -6.80 -12.66 -7.00
C ALA A 188 -6.07 -13.88 -7.58
N ILE A 189 -4.75 -13.96 -7.43
CA ILE A 189 -3.97 -15.13 -7.87
C ILE A 189 -4.29 -16.35 -7.02
N GLU A 190 -4.39 -16.19 -5.70
CA GLU A 190 -4.79 -17.28 -4.79
C GLU A 190 -6.12 -17.90 -5.21
N TYR A 191 -7.14 -17.08 -5.51
CA TYR A 191 -8.43 -17.60 -6.00
C TYR A 191 -8.33 -18.30 -7.34
N MET A 192 -7.51 -17.81 -8.27
CA MET A 192 -7.27 -18.48 -9.54
C MET A 192 -6.58 -19.84 -9.33
N VAL A 193 -5.62 -19.93 -8.40
CA VAL A 193 -4.96 -21.19 -8.03
C VAL A 193 -5.96 -22.13 -7.36
N ILE A 194 -6.81 -21.64 -6.46
CA ILE A 194 -7.88 -22.45 -5.84
C ILE A 194 -8.82 -23.00 -6.91
N ASP A 195 -9.27 -22.19 -7.87
CA ASP A 195 -10.12 -22.66 -8.97
C ASP A 195 -9.41 -23.75 -9.81
N VAL A 196 -8.13 -23.56 -10.13
CA VAL A 196 -7.30 -24.57 -10.81
C VAL A 196 -7.28 -25.88 -10.02
N LEU A 197 -7.01 -25.79 -8.72
CA LEU A 197 -6.93 -26.96 -7.83
C LEU A 197 -8.29 -27.65 -7.68
N LEU A 198 -9.40 -26.90 -7.56
CA LEU A 198 -10.75 -27.46 -7.46
C LEU A 198 -11.17 -28.18 -8.74
N ILE A 199 -10.84 -27.64 -9.92
CA ILE A 199 -11.06 -28.30 -11.20
C ILE A 199 -10.21 -29.57 -11.27
N ALA A 200 -8.91 -29.48 -10.96
CA ALA A 200 -8.01 -30.61 -11.04
C ALA A 200 -8.33 -31.72 -10.02
N GLN A 201 -8.78 -31.35 -8.82
CA GLN A 201 -9.16 -32.27 -7.75
C GLN A 201 -10.27 -33.24 -8.18
N LYS A 202 -11.19 -32.82 -9.05
CA LYS A 202 -12.26 -33.70 -9.58
C LYS A 202 -11.70 -34.94 -10.28
N TYR A 203 -10.50 -34.84 -10.86
CA TYR A 203 -9.89 -35.89 -11.67
C TYR A 203 -8.63 -36.49 -11.02
N MET A 204 -7.77 -35.67 -10.43
CA MET A 204 -6.49 -36.07 -9.86
C MET A 204 -6.57 -36.53 -8.41
N LYS A 205 -7.64 -36.17 -7.69
CA LYS A 205 -7.96 -36.64 -6.32
C LYS A 205 -6.83 -36.47 -5.29
N PHE A 206 -5.94 -35.51 -5.47
CA PHE A 206 -4.78 -35.30 -4.60
C PHE A 206 -5.13 -34.86 -3.16
N ALA A 207 -6.32 -34.30 -2.92
CA ALA A 207 -6.74 -33.97 -1.56
C ALA A 207 -6.97 -35.22 -0.67
N GLU A 208 -7.11 -36.41 -1.25
CA GLU A 208 -7.18 -37.68 -0.49
C GLU A 208 -5.82 -38.06 0.12
N TYR A 209 -4.75 -37.34 -0.25
CA TYR A 209 -3.38 -37.64 0.18
C TYR A 209 -2.98 -36.88 1.45
N ILE A 210 -3.82 -35.97 1.97
CA ILE A 210 -3.46 -35.08 3.10
C ILE A 210 -3.15 -35.84 4.39
N ASP A 211 -3.83 -36.97 4.62
CA ASP A 211 -3.65 -37.80 5.81
C ASP A 211 -2.71 -39.00 5.56
N ILE A 212 -2.02 -39.03 4.41
CA ILE A 212 -1.08 -40.09 4.04
C ILE A 212 0.32 -39.45 3.91
N PRO A 213 1.16 -39.48 4.96
CA PRO A 213 2.43 -38.75 5.00
C PRO A 213 3.33 -38.98 3.78
N GLU A 214 3.43 -40.23 3.30
CA GLU A 214 4.27 -40.60 2.17
C GLU A 214 3.80 -39.94 0.86
N LYS A 215 2.48 -39.76 0.70
CA LYS A 215 1.91 -39.08 -0.47
C LYS A 215 1.90 -37.57 -0.30
N TYR A 216 1.63 -37.08 0.91
CA TYR A 216 1.64 -35.64 1.23
C TYR A 216 3.02 -35.02 1.00
N LEU A 217 4.10 -35.77 1.25
CA LEU A 217 5.48 -35.35 0.94
C LEU A 217 5.67 -34.94 -0.53
N HIS A 218 4.91 -35.52 -1.44
CA HIS A 218 4.96 -35.22 -2.88
C HIS A 218 3.92 -34.18 -3.32
N LEU A 219 3.08 -33.68 -2.42
CA LEU A 219 2.10 -32.64 -2.67
C LEU A 219 2.75 -31.26 -2.51
N THR A 220 3.53 -30.87 -3.51
CA THR A 220 4.30 -29.62 -3.54
C THR A 220 3.76 -28.65 -4.59
N ASP A 221 4.34 -27.44 -4.66
CA ASP A 221 4.00 -26.41 -5.66
C ASP A 221 4.15 -26.89 -7.12
N ASP A 222 4.93 -27.96 -7.36
CA ASP A 222 5.03 -28.60 -8.68
C ASP A 222 3.67 -29.13 -9.19
N LEU A 223 2.68 -29.28 -8.31
CA LEU A 223 1.32 -29.63 -8.67
C LEU A 223 0.75 -28.74 -9.79
N LEU A 224 1.02 -27.44 -9.78
CA LEU A 224 0.57 -26.55 -10.86
C LEU A 224 1.25 -26.88 -12.20
N ASN A 225 2.53 -27.22 -12.19
CA ASN A 225 3.24 -27.65 -13.39
C ASN A 225 2.69 -28.98 -13.91
N ARG A 226 2.44 -29.95 -13.02
CA ARG A 226 1.84 -31.25 -13.37
C ARG A 226 0.48 -31.07 -14.03
N ILE A 227 -0.38 -30.20 -13.49
CA ILE A 227 -1.68 -29.86 -14.11
C ILE A 227 -1.45 -29.22 -15.48
N ASN A 228 -0.50 -28.30 -15.59
CA ASN A 228 -0.22 -27.58 -16.82
C ASN A 228 0.35 -28.48 -17.95
N MET A 229 1.13 -29.49 -17.60
CA MET A 229 1.75 -30.44 -18.54
C MET A 229 0.81 -31.58 -18.98
N THR A 230 -0.32 -31.77 -18.29
CA THR A 230 -1.24 -32.87 -18.62
C THR A 230 -2.02 -32.56 -19.90
N GLU A 231 -2.13 -33.52 -20.82
CA GLU A 231 -2.85 -33.35 -22.11
C GLU A 231 -4.37 -33.65 -22.04
N SER A 232 -4.86 -34.19 -20.92
CA SER A 232 -6.27 -34.50 -20.69
C SER A 232 -7.19 -33.31 -21.01
N LYS A 233 -8.32 -33.61 -21.69
CA LYS A 233 -9.33 -32.59 -22.06
C LYS A 233 -10.05 -32.05 -20.83
N GLU A 234 -10.21 -32.89 -19.81
CA GLU A 234 -10.86 -32.60 -18.54
C GLU A 234 -10.14 -31.48 -17.76
N LEU A 235 -8.81 -31.42 -17.86
CA LEU A 235 -7.99 -30.37 -17.23
C LEU A 235 -7.81 -29.12 -18.11
N ALA A 236 -8.36 -29.07 -19.32
CA ALA A 236 -8.24 -27.90 -20.20
C ALA A 236 -8.74 -26.59 -19.56
N PRO A 237 -9.86 -26.57 -18.80
CA PRO A 237 -10.29 -25.37 -18.08
C PRO A 237 -9.26 -24.90 -17.03
N ALA A 238 -8.65 -25.83 -16.29
CA ALA A 238 -7.60 -25.50 -15.31
C ALA A 238 -6.36 -24.92 -16.02
N ARG A 239 -5.91 -25.53 -17.11
CA ARG A 239 -4.79 -25.01 -17.93
C ARG A 239 -5.09 -23.62 -18.51
N LYS A 240 -6.34 -23.35 -18.89
CA LYS A 240 -6.76 -22.02 -19.35
C LYS A 240 -6.54 -20.98 -18.25
N ILE A 241 -6.91 -21.27 -17.00
CA ILE A 241 -6.68 -20.37 -15.86
C ILE A 241 -5.17 -20.20 -15.59
N ILE A 242 -4.38 -21.27 -15.63
CA ILE A 242 -2.91 -21.18 -15.51
C ILE A 242 -2.32 -20.25 -16.58
N SER A 243 -2.78 -20.38 -17.84
CA SER A 243 -2.35 -19.50 -18.93
C SER A 243 -2.75 -18.04 -18.68
N ARG A 244 -3.94 -17.79 -18.11
CA ARG A 244 -4.37 -16.45 -17.68
C ARG A 244 -3.44 -15.87 -16.60
N ILE A 245 -3.07 -16.66 -15.59
CA ILE A 245 -2.10 -16.27 -14.55
C ILE A 245 -0.76 -15.88 -15.19
N GLN A 246 -0.23 -16.72 -16.08
CA GLN A 246 1.04 -16.47 -16.78
C GLN A 246 0.99 -15.20 -17.64
N LYS A 247 -0.14 -14.95 -18.32
CA LYS A 247 -0.40 -13.75 -19.13
C LYS A 247 -0.81 -12.53 -18.31
N ARG A 248 -0.96 -12.67 -16.99
CA ARG A 248 -1.44 -11.63 -16.06
C ARG A 248 -2.85 -11.11 -16.36
N ASP A 249 -3.68 -11.95 -16.99
CA ASP A 249 -5.13 -11.76 -17.07
C ASP A 249 -5.77 -12.30 -15.78
N LEU A 250 -5.66 -11.50 -14.71
CA LEU A 250 -6.06 -11.91 -13.36
C LEU A 250 -7.52 -11.55 -13.06
N TYR A 251 -8.10 -12.25 -12.08
CA TYR A 251 -9.38 -11.84 -11.49
C TYR A 251 -9.32 -10.39 -10.98
N ARG A 252 -10.44 -9.68 -11.09
CA ARG A 252 -10.50 -8.24 -10.81
C ARG A 252 -11.18 -7.98 -9.48
N ARG A 253 -10.49 -7.30 -8.57
CA ARG A 253 -11.11 -6.76 -7.36
C ARG A 253 -12.01 -5.59 -7.73
N ILE A 254 -13.28 -5.72 -7.40
CA ILE A 254 -14.35 -4.77 -7.70
C ILE A 254 -14.48 -3.72 -6.62
N ASP A 255 -14.56 -4.17 -5.37
CA ASP A 255 -14.71 -3.27 -4.23
C ASP A 255 -14.09 -3.88 -2.98
N HIS A 256 -13.91 -3.06 -1.95
CA HIS A 256 -13.53 -3.50 -0.63
C HIS A 256 -14.06 -2.55 0.44
N LYS A 257 -14.31 -3.10 1.63
CA LYS A 257 -14.76 -2.38 2.81
C LYS A 257 -14.16 -2.96 4.08
N ILE A 258 -13.68 -2.08 4.95
CA ILE A 258 -13.33 -2.43 6.33
C ILE A 258 -14.62 -2.28 7.15
N ILE A 259 -15.02 -3.34 7.83
CA ILE A 259 -16.19 -3.39 8.71
C ILE A 259 -15.75 -3.74 10.13
N ASP A 260 -16.55 -3.31 11.10
CA ASP A 260 -16.33 -3.64 12.51
C ASP A 260 -16.37 -5.18 12.69
N TRP A 261 -15.55 -5.69 13.62
CA TRP A 261 -15.49 -7.10 13.96
C TRP A 261 -16.87 -7.67 14.30
N ASP A 262 -17.69 -6.88 15.00
CA ASP A 262 -19.01 -7.31 15.48
C ASP A 262 -20.01 -7.52 14.33
N LEU A 263 -19.79 -6.88 13.18
CA LEU A 263 -20.63 -7.01 11.99
C LEU A 263 -20.23 -8.18 11.09
N LYS A 264 -19.14 -8.90 11.41
CA LYS A 264 -18.62 -10.01 10.61
C LYS A 264 -19.71 -11.02 10.25
N GLY A 265 -20.49 -11.48 11.24
CA GLY A 265 -21.52 -12.50 11.05
C GLY A 265 -22.66 -12.03 10.14
N VAL A 266 -23.16 -10.81 10.34
CA VAL A 266 -24.24 -10.22 9.53
C VAL A 266 -23.78 -10.06 8.08
N CYS A 267 -22.59 -9.50 7.87
CA CYS A 267 -22.05 -9.28 6.53
C CYS A 267 -21.75 -10.61 5.82
N GLN A 268 -21.20 -11.62 6.50
CA GLN A 268 -20.96 -12.95 5.92
C GLN A 268 -22.25 -13.68 5.53
N ALA A 269 -23.33 -13.48 6.28
CA ALA A 269 -24.62 -14.13 6.00
C ALA A 269 -25.35 -13.49 4.81
N HIS A 270 -25.20 -12.18 4.59
CA HIS A 270 -25.99 -11.44 3.61
C HIS A 270 -25.22 -11.06 2.35
N ILE A 271 -23.90 -10.92 2.42
CA ILE A 271 -23.05 -10.57 1.28
C ILE A 271 -22.41 -11.85 0.79
N THR A 272 -23.11 -12.52 -0.12
CA THR A 272 -22.67 -13.76 -0.72
C THR A 272 -22.68 -13.60 -2.25
N PRO A 273 -21.96 -14.46 -2.99
CA PRO A 273 -22.05 -14.49 -4.44
C PRO A 273 -23.51 -14.59 -4.94
N GLU A 274 -24.36 -15.36 -4.26
CA GLU A 274 -25.77 -15.54 -4.60
C GLU A 274 -26.59 -14.26 -4.39
N SER A 275 -26.41 -13.57 -3.26
CA SER A 275 -27.16 -12.34 -2.99
C SER A 275 -26.77 -11.22 -3.95
N ILE A 276 -25.48 -11.14 -4.33
CA ILE A 276 -24.99 -10.19 -5.32
C ILE A 276 -25.57 -10.51 -6.71
N VAL A 277 -25.58 -11.77 -7.15
CA VAL A 277 -26.16 -12.14 -8.44
C VAL A 277 -27.67 -11.96 -8.46
N HIS A 278 -28.36 -12.25 -7.36
CA HIS A 278 -29.79 -11.98 -7.21
C HIS A 278 -30.09 -10.48 -7.34
N ALA A 279 -29.34 -9.62 -6.62
CA ALA A 279 -29.48 -8.18 -6.74
C ALA A 279 -29.16 -7.70 -8.16
N ALA A 280 -28.16 -8.26 -8.84
CA ALA A 280 -27.84 -7.91 -10.21
C ALA A 280 -28.98 -8.20 -11.21
N LYS A 281 -29.80 -9.22 -10.95
CA LYS A 281 -30.90 -9.66 -11.82
C LYS A 281 -32.25 -9.03 -11.50
N HIS A 282 -32.48 -8.65 -10.24
CA HIS A 282 -33.81 -8.26 -9.75
C HIS A 282 -33.88 -6.85 -9.18
N ALA A 283 -32.77 -6.23 -8.80
CA ALA A 283 -32.79 -4.86 -8.31
C ALA A 283 -32.85 -3.87 -9.48
N ASP A 284 -33.51 -2.74 -9.26
CA ASP A 284 -33.52 -1.61 -10.20
C ASP A 284 -32.15 -0.90 -10.17
N LEU A 285 -31.23 -1.40 -10.99
CA LEU A 285 -29.87 -0.87 -11.13
C LEU A 285 -29.81 0.03 -12.38
N PRO A 286 -29.71 1.37 -12.22
CA PRO A 286 -29.79 2.29 -13.35
C PRO A 286 -28.60 2.14 -14.30
N GLY A 287 -28.85 2.06 -15.61
CA GLY A 287 -27.81 2.06 -16.64
C GLY A 287 -27.05 0.75 -16.81
N VAL A 288 -27.74 -0.39 -16.63
CA VAL A 288 -27.21 -1.75 -16.82
C VAL A 288 -27.69 -2.37 -18.15
N ASP A 289 -26.78 -2.99 -18.89
CA ASP A 289 -27.06 -3.80 -20.08
C ASP A 289 -27.64 -5.17 -19.69
N GLN A 290 -28.90 -5.42 -20.07
CA GLN A 290 -29.58 -6.67 -19.74
C GLN A 290 -28.96 -7.91 -20.40
N GLY A 291 -28.22 -7.75 -21.50
CA GLY A 291 -27.46 -8.85 -22.10
C GLY A 291 -26.37 -9.38 -21.16
N VAL A 292 -25.64 -8.47 -20.52
CA VAL A 292 -24.58 -8.82 -19.54
C VAL A 292 -25.17 -9.41 -18.26
N VAL A 293 -26.37 -8.96 -17.86
CA VAL A 293 -27.09 -9.49 -16.68
C VAL A 293 -27.49 -10.95 -16.87
N ALA A 294 -27.95 -11.31 -18.08
CA ALA A 294 -28.37 -12.68 -18.38
C ALA A 294 -27.21 -13.68 -18.29
N GLU A 295 -25.99 -13.27 -18.68
CA GLU A 295 -24.79 -14.11 -18.62
C GLU A 295 -24.20 -14.24 -17.22
N LEU A 296 -24.52 -13.34 -16.29
CA LEU A 296 -23.96 -13.36 -14.95
C LEU A 296 -24.48 -14.56 -14.15
N THR A 297 -23.54 -15.31 -13.57
CA THR A 297 -23.79 -16.46 -12.69
C THR A 297 -22.97 -16.34 -11.41
N VAL A 298 -23.32 -17.13 -10.39
CA VAL A 298 -22.65 -17.17 -9.08
C VAL A 298 -21.15 -17.47 -9.23
N ASP A 299 -20.78 -18.34 -10.17
CA ASP A 299 -19.37 -18.70 -10.42
C ASP A 299 -18.48 -17.53 -10.86
N HIS A 300 -19.06 -16.43 -11.35
CA HIS A 300 -18.32 -15.25 -11.79
C HIS A 300 -17.99 -14.28 -10.65
N VAL A 301 -18.55 -14.47 -9.47
CA VAL A 301 -18.41 -13.57 -8.31
C VAL A 301 -17.68 -14.28 -7.19
N ILE A 302 -16.73 -13.60 -6.56
CA ILE A 302 -16.05 -14.08 -5.35
C ILE A 302 -16.24 -13.02 -4.27
N VAL A 303 -16.70 -13.44 -3.09
CA VAL A 303 -16.71 -12.61 -1.89
C VAL A 303 -15.64 -13.13 -0.95
N ASP A 304 -14.65 -12.28 -0.67
CA ASP A 304 -13.60 -12.54 0.30
C ASP A 304 -13.92 -11.83 1.62
N VAL A 305 -13.72 -12.54 2.72
CA VAL A 305 -13.85 -12.00 4.07
C VAL A 305 -12.59 -12.35 4.84
N SER A 306 -11.67 -11.40 4.88
CA SER A 306 -10.40 -11.52 5.58
C SER A 306 -10.49 -10.85 6.95
N THR A 307 -9.96 -11.48 7.99
CA THR A 307 -9.92 -10.91 9.35
C THR A 307 -8.52 -10.49 9.73
N MET A 308 -8.37 -9.28 10.28
CA MET A 308 -7.13 -8.79 10.86
C MET A 308 -7.34 -8.61 12.36
N HIS A 309 -6.53 -9.24 13.20
CA HIS A 309 -6.66 -9.14 14.65
C HIS A 309 -5.36 -9.45 15.39
N TYR A 310 -5.33 -9.12 16.68
CA TYR A 310 -4.16 -9.32 17.55
C TYR A 310 -4.05 -10.77 18.06
N GLY A 311 -4.29 -11.75 17.18
CA GLY A 311 -4.21 -13.19 17.51
C GLY A 311 -5.43 -13.79 18.25
N ARG A 312 -6.34 -12.99 18.81
CA ARG A 312 -7.53 -13.48 19.54
C ARG A 312 -8.87 -12.91 19.06
N GLY A 313 -9.01 -12.73 17.75
CA GLY A 313 -10.19 -12.10 17.17
C GLY A 313 -10.41 -10.68 17.71
N GLY A 314 -11.67 -10.30 17.99
CA GLY A 314 -11.99 -8.97 18.51
C GLY A 314 -11.53 -8.70 19.95
N VAL A 315 -10.94 -9.67 20.64
CA VAL A 315 -10.57 -9.58 22.06
C VAL A 315 -9.15 -9.04 22.21
N ASN A 316 -8.95 -8.16 23.20
CA ASN A 316 -7.62 -7.71 23.61
C ASN A 316 -6.80 -8.90 24.14
N PRO A 317 -5.68 -9.29 23.53
CA PRO A 317 -4.88 -10.41 24.05
C PRO A 317 -4.26 -10.13 25.42
N VAL A 318 -4.05 -8.85 25.78
CA VAL A 318 -3.43 -8.47 27.06
C VAL A 318 -4.37 -8.75 28.24
N SER A 319 -5.70 -8.76 28.02
CA SER A 319 -6.67 -9.06 29.09
C SER A 319 -6.59 -10.50 29.60
N GLN A 320 -5.85 -11.37 28.93
CA GLN A 320 -5.62 -12.76 29.35
C GLN A 320 -4.22 -12.99 29.93
N VAL A 321 -3.42 -11.93 30.02
CA VAL A 321 -2.10 -12.00 30.62
C VAL A 321 -2.23 -11.65 32.10
N MET A 322 -1.73 -12.53 32.94
CA MET A 322 -1.60 -12.27 34.37
C MET A 322 -0.24 -11.63 34.63
N PHE A 323 -0.25 -10.53 35.36
CA PHE A 323 0.92 -9.79 35.80
C PHE A 323 1.12 -9.93 37.30
N TYR A 324 2.34 -9.73 37.78
CA TYR A 324 2.65 -9.65 39.21
C TYR A 324 3.54 -8.43 39.46
N SER A 325 3.53 -7.92 40.69
CA SER A 325 4.41 -6.80 41.05
C SER A 325 5.70 -7.31 41.69
N LYS A 326 6.80 -6.55 41.54
CA LYS A 326 8.06 -6.85 42.24
C LYS A 326 7.90 -6.90 43.76
N TYR A 327 6.89 -6.21 44.30
CA TYR A 327 6.60 -6.15 45.73
C TYR A 327 5.77 -7.33 46.23
N ASN A 328 4.97 -7.96 45.37
CA ASN A 328 4.13 -9.11 45.68
C ASN A 328 4.24 -10.18 44.57
N PRO A 329 5.38 -10.91 44.49
CA PRO A 329 5.67 -11.81 43.36
C PRO A 329 4.79 -13.06 43.28
N ASN A 330 4.12 -13.43 44.38
CA ASN A 330 3.25 -14.60 44.45
C ASN A 330 1.76 -14.26 44.25
N VAL A 331 1.43 -13.01 43.89
CA VAL A 331 0.06 -12.55 43.64
C VAL A 331 -0.06 -12.11 42.19
N CYS A 332 -0.98 -12.74 41.47
CA CYS A 332 -1.27 -12.45 40.06
C CYS A 332 -2.50 -11.57 39.91
N LEU A 333 -2.42 -10.54 39.09
CA LEU A 333 -3.49 -9.59 38.76
C LEU A 333 -3.56 -9.39 37.24
N GLN A 334 -4.72 -9.00 36.73
CA GLN A 334 -4.85 -8.54 35.35
C GLN A 334 -4.57 -7.04 35.27
N ALA A 335 -4.05 -6.58 34.14
CA ALA A 335 -3.84 -5.16 33.87
C ALA A 335 -5.07 -4.59 33.14
N GLU A 336 -5.62 -3.50 33.68
CA GLU A 336 -6.70 -2.76 33.03
C GLU A 336 -6.13 -1.82 31.96
N LYS A 337 -7.00 -1.26 31.12
CA LYS A 337 -6.58 -0.37 30.02
C LYS A 337 -5.81 0.85 30.55
N GLU A 338 -6.25 1.37 31.69
CA GLU A 338 -5.69 2.53 32.38
C GLU A 338 -4.29 2.25 32.94
N ASP A 339 -4.00 1.00 33.30
CA ASP A 339 -2.69 0.57 33.81
C ASP A 339 -1.62 0.53 32.70
N ILE A 340 -2.04 0.47 31.43
CA ILE A 340 -1.15 0.27 30.29
C ILE A 340 -0.97 1.56 29.48
N SER A 341 -2.02 2.03 28.82
CA SER A 341 -1.97 3.23 27.98
C SER A 341 -3.35 3.65 27.47
N LEU A 342 -3.65 4.94 27.57
CA LEU A 342 -4.83 5.54 26.94
C LEU A 342 -4.78 5.53 25.40
N LEU A 343 -3.61 5.32 24.79
CA LEU A 343 -3.43 5.25 23.33
C LEU A 343 -3.62 3.84 22.77
N MET A 344 -3.99 2.87 23.60
CA MET A 344 -4.29 1.51 23.15
C MET A 344 -5.51 1.49 22.21
N PRO A 345 -5.51 0.67 21.13
CA PRO A 345 -6.65 0.54 20.24
C PRO A 345 -7.95 0.19 21.00
N GLU A 346 -9.07 0.79 20.59
CA GLU A 346 -10.40 0.44 21.15
C GLU A 346 -10.90 -0.91 20.62
N LYS A 347 -10.49 -1.28 19.41
CA LYS A 347 -10.87 -2.52 18.73
C LYS A 347 -9.60 -3.30 18.39
N PHE A 348 -9.60 -4.59 18.71
CA PHE A 348 -8.44 -5.48 18.53
C PHE A 348 -8.56 -6.42 17.34
N GLY A 349 -9.67 -6.30 16.61
CA GLY A 349 -9.91 -6.97 15.35
C GLY A 349 -10.76 -6.10 14.42
N GLU A 350 -10.55 -6.30 13.12
CA GLU A 350 -11.36 -5.74 12.04
C GLU A 350 -11.54 -6.78 10.93
N VAL A 351 -12.54 -6.56 10.09
CA VAL A 351 -12.83 -7.45 8.96
C VAL A 351 -12.71 -6.65 7.66
N LEU A 352 -11.85 -7.14 6.76
CA LEU A 352 -11.72 -6.65 5.40
C LEU A 352 -12.56 -7.51 4.48
N MET A 353 -13.67 -6.95 4.01
CA MET A 353 -14.50 -7.56 2.98
C MET A 353 -14.06 -7.07 1.62
N GLN A 354 -13.91 -7.99 0.67
CA GLN A 354 -13.53 -7.68 -0.70
C GLN A 354 -14.40 -8.46 -1.68
N VAL A 355 -14.75 -7.84 -2.80
CA VAL A 355 -15.52 -8.51 -3.85
C VAL A 355 -14.69 -8.54 -5.12
N TYR A 356 -14.64 -9.70 -5.78
CA TYR A 356 -13.94 -9.89 -7.04
C TYR A 356 -14.90 -10.43 -8.11
N THR A 357 -14.51 -10.21 -9.37
CA THR A 357 -15.08 -10.93 -10.51
C THR A 357 -14.01 -11.68 -11.28
N LYS A 358 -14.37 -12.84 -11.83
CA LYS A 358 -13.47 -13.66 -12.66
C LYS A 358 -13.29 -13.12 -14.08
N GLU A 359 -14.22 -12.29 -14.55
CA GLU A 359 -14.22 -11.71 -15.89
C GLU A 359 -14.47 -10.20 -15.88
N GLU A 360 -13.68 -9.46 -16.64
CA GLU A 360 -13.66 -8.00 -16.61
C GLU A 360 -14.99 -7.35 -17.09
N LYS A 361 -15.76 -8.05 -17.95
CA LYS A 361 -17.04 -7.55 -18.46
C LYS A 361 -18.11 -7.37 -17.38
N PHE A 362 -17.97 -8.04 -16.23
CA PHE A 362 -18.95 -7.98 -15.13
C PHE A 362 -18.62 -6.92 -14.06
N MET A 363 -17.51 -6.18 -14.20
CA MET A 363 -17.02 -5.32 -13.11
C MET A 363 -18.03 -4.27 -12.63
N GLY A 364 -18.63 -3.51 -13.55
CA GLY A 364 -19.59 -2.46 -13.21
C GLY A 364 -20.87 -3.03 -12.59
N LEU A 365 -21.43 -4.07 -13.19
CA LEU A 365 -22.64 -4.75 -12.74
C LEU A 365 -22.48 -5.33 -11.33
N VAL A 366 -21.41 -6.11 -11.11
CA VAL A 366 -21.14 -6.74 -9.80
C VAL A 366 -20.94 -5.69 -8.72
N GLN A 367 -20.32 -4.55 -9.03
CA GLN A 367 -20.16 -3.47 -8.06
C GLN A 367 -21.49 -2.83 -7.67
N ALA A 368 -22.34 -2.52 -8.65
CA ALA A 368 -23.64 -1.92 -8.42
C ALA A 368 -24.53 -2.84 -7.58
N ALA A 369 -24.55 -4.13 -7.91
CA ALA A 369 -25.29 -5.14 -7.17
C ALA A 369 -24.75 -5.32 -5.73
N TYR A 370 -23.43 -5.43 -5.56
CA TYR A 370 -22.81 -5.49 -4.24
C TYR A 370 -23.19 -4.30 -3.36
N ARG A 371 -23.14 -3.08 -3.91
CA ARG A 371 -23.50 -1.87 -3.15
C ARG A 371 -24.98 -1.80 -2.81
N HIS A 372 -25.84 -2.33 -3.67
CA HIS A 372 -27.26 -2.48 -3.37
C HIS A 372 -27.47 -3.42 -2.17
N VAL A 373 -26.87 -4.61 -2.21
CA VAL A 373 -26.91 -5.58 -1.09
C VAL A 373 -26.34 -4.99 0.19
N PHE A 374 -25.23 -4.27 0.08
CA PHE A 374 -24.57 -3.64 1.22
C PHE A 374 -25.45 -2.58 1.91
N LYS A 375 -26.23 -1.82 1.14
CA LYS A 375 -27.20 -0.84 1.69
C LYS A 375 -28.41 -1.48 2.35
N SER A 376 -28.80 -2.67 1.91
CA SER A 376 -29.96 -3.40 2.44
C SER A 376 -29.63 -4.30 3.63
N LEU A 377 -28.42 -4.20 4.21
CA LEU A 377 -28.04 -5.03 5.35
C LEU A 377 -28.92 -4.73 6.58
N PRO A 378 -29.45 -5.76 7.26
CA PRO A 378 -30.20 -5.59 8.50
C PRO A 378 -29.22 -5.34 9.65
N ILE A 379 -28.82 -4.09 9.80
CA ILE A 379 -27.89 -3.68 10.85
C ILE A 379 -28.73 -3.10 11.98
N PRO A 380 -28.50 -3.51 13.25
CA PRO A 380 -29.18 -2.90 14.37
C PRO A 380 -28.93 -1.39 14.34
N ASP A 381 -29.99 -0.60 14.25
CA ASP A 381 -29.93 0.82 14.58
C ASP A 381 -29.48 0.90 16.03
N ASP A 382 -28.27 1.35 16.26
CA ASP A 382 -27.79 1.66 17.61
C ASP A 382 -28.52 2.93 18.06
N GLN A 383 -29.75 2.76 18.56
CA GLN A 383 -30.45 3.77 19.36
C GLN A 383 -29.78 3.83 20.74
N SER A 384 -28.55 4.32 20.77
CA SER A 384 -27.97 4.94 21.97
C SER A 384 -27.82 6.43 21.68
N GLU A 385 -28.76 7.22 22.19
CA GLU A 385 -28.73 8.68 22.15
C GLU A 385 -27.38 9.18 22.69
N ILE A 386 -26.57 9.80 21.84
CA ILE A 386 -25.46 10.65 22.26
C ILE A 386 -25.78 12.06 21.78
N ALA A 387 -25.94 12.96 22.76
CA ALA A 387 -26.42 14.32 22.61
C ALA A 387 -25.70 15.13 21.51
N THR A 388 -26.51 15.72 20.64
CA THR A 388 -26.14 16.67 19.58
C THR A 388 -25.75 18.03 20.18
N ILE A 389 -24.58 18.57 19.81
CA ILE A 389 -24.33 20.02 19.84
C ILE A 389 -24.80 20.65 18.54
N ALA A 390 -25.55 21.75 18.65
CA ALA A 390 -25.65 22.75 17.60
C ALA A 390 -24.35 23.57 17.46
N VAL A 391 -23.70 23.47 16.29
CA VAL A 391 -22.58 24.35 15.90
C VAL A 391 -23.12 25.79 15.80
N ILE A 392 -22.69 26.67 16.69
CA ILE A 392 -22.89 28.12 16.54
C ILE A 392 -21.73 28.64 15.68
N THR A 393 -22.06 29.08 14.47
CA THR A 393 -21.20 29.93 13.63
C THR A 393 -20.85 31.19 14.41
N PRO A 394 -19.58 31.62 14.51
CA PRO A 394 -19.30 32.93 15.09
C PRO A 394 -19.86 34.02 14.15
N PRO A 395 -20.54 35.05 14.67
CA PRO A 395 -20.93 36.18 13.83
C PRO A 395 -19.68 36.95 13.40
N VAL A 396 -19.78 37.58 12.22
CA VAL A 396 -18.78 38.47 11.66
C VAL A 396 -18.46 39.58 12.66
N THR A 397 -17.21 39.64 13.15
CA THR A 397 -16.74 40.75 13.97
C THR A 397 -16.12 41.83 13.10
N GLU A 398 -16.74 43.02 13.11
CA GLU A 398 -16.09 44.28 12.70
C GLU A 398 -14.96 44.66 13.68
N ALA A 399 -13.98 45.41 13.18
CA ALA A 399 -12.74 45.80 13.87
C ALA A 399 -12.99 46.62 15.17
N PRO A 400 -12.04 46.66 16.13
CA PRO A 400 -12.29 47.22 17.45
C PRO A 400 -12.17 48.74 17.49
N SER A 401 -13.07 49.38 18.23
CA SER A 401 -12.90 50.73 18.77
C SER A 401 -13.23 50.78 20.27
N THR A 402 -12.51 51.65 20.97
CA THR A 402 -12.18 51.81 22.41
C THR A 402 -13.39 52.02 23.40
N PRO A 403 -13.20 51.94 24.74
CA PRO A 403 -14.20 51.52 25.74
C PRO A 403 -14.79 52.64 26.64
N ARG A 404 -15.89 52.35 27.39
CA ARG A 404 -16.39 53.01 28.64
C ARG A 404 -17.40 52.07 29.35
N ILE A 405 -17.20 51.55 30.58
CA ILE A 405 -17.38 52.06 31.98
C ILE A 405 -18.81 51.94 32.59
N LEU A 406 -18.91 51.22 33.74
CA LEU A 406 -19.92 51.18 34.86
C LEU A 406 -21.35 50.65 34.56
N THR A 407 -22.07 49.82 35.37
CA THR A 407 -22.28 49.73 36.84
C THR A 407 -23.03 48.42 37.27
N ARG A 408 -23.00 48.08 38.58
CA ARG A 408 -23.74 47.07 39.43
C ARG A 408 -25.25 46.86 39.10
N LEU A 409 -26.00 45.76 39.37
CA LEU A 409 -26.15 44.75 40.47
C LEU A 409 -27.12 43.58 40.00
N PRO A 410 -27.67 42.64 40.82
CA PRO A 410 -27.69 41.17 40.56
C PRO A 410 -29.07 40.54 40.25
N GLY A 411 -29.08 39.29 39.76
CA GLY A 411 -30.27 38.43 39.91
C GLY A 411 -30.43 37.27 38.91
N LEU A 412 -30.56 36.07 39.49
CA LEU A 412 -31.39 34.92 39.06
C LEU A 412 -30.98 34.07 37.84
N GLY A 413 -30.75 32.78 38.14
CA GLY A 413 -31.19 31.66 37.30
C GLY A 413 -30.09 30.90 36.55
N VAL A 414 -29.65 29.79 37.14
CA VAL A 414 -29.06 28.67 36.38
C VAL A 414 -30.24 27.78 35.95
N PRO A 415 -30.31 27.37 34.67
CA PRO A 415 -29.97 25.98 34.38
C PRO A 415 -28.91 25.85 33.29
N SER A 416 -28.06 24.86 33.52
CA SER A 416 -27.01 24.35 32.67
C SER A 416 -27.49 23.78 31.34
N THR A 417 -26.90 24.22 30.24
CA THR A 417 -26.74 23.42 29.01
C THR A 417 -25.38 23.73 28.38
N GLN A 418 -24.39 22.89 28.66
CA GLN A 418 -23.16 22.82 27.87
C GLN A 418 -23.37 21.90 26.66
N PRO A 419 -22.75 22.21 25.51
CA PRO A 419 -22.82 21.38 24.33
C PRO A 419 -21.62 20.37 24.32
N SER A 420 -21.85 19.07 24.00
CA SER A 420 -20.93 17.91 23.76
C SER A 420 -20.24 17.72 22.36
N ARG A 421 -18.94 18.01 22.21
CA ARG A 421 -18.21 17.84 20.93
C ARG A 421 -18.26 16.37 20.47
N SER A 422 -18.73 16.10 19.25
CA SER A 422 -18.70 14.75 18.66
C SER A 422 -17.42 14.52 17.85
N PHE A 423 -16.72 13.43 18.18
CA PHE A 423 -15.70 12.83 17.32
C PHE A 423 -16.41 12.04 16.21
N VAL A 424 -16.10 12.35 14.95
CA VAL A 424 -16.66 11.65 13.79
C VAL A 424 -16.02 10.27 13.68
N ARG A 425 -16.67 9.22 14.20
CA ARG A 425 -16.44 7.85 13.72
C ARG A 425 -16.90 7.80 12.25
N THR A 426 -16.02 7.41 11.33
CA THR A 426 -16.43 7.05 9.97
C THR A 426 -17.48 5.94 10.08
N PRO A 427 -18.68 6.08 9.48
CA PRO A 427 -19.65 5.01 9.51
C PRO A 427 -19.06 3.84 8.73
N SER A 428 -18.90 2.71 9.41
CA SER A 428 -18.44 1.41 8.86
C SER A 428 -19.27 0.94 7.66
N LEU A 429 -20.39 1.63 7.37
CA LEU A 429 -21.43 1.29 6.41
C LEU A 429 -21.60 2.31 5.27
N SER A 430 -20.71 3.29 5.18
CA SER A 430 -20.66 4.15 3.99
C SER A 430 -20.13 3.38 2.77
N GLU A 431 -20.60 3.68 1.57
CA GLU A 431 -19.96 3.15 0.35
C GLU A 431 -18.49 3.57 0.25
N ASN A 432 -17.68 2.73 -0.40
CA ASN A 432 -16.35 3.15 -0.81
C ASN A 432 -16.46 4.12 -2.00
N LYS A 433 -16.41 5.42 -1.72
CA LYS A 433 -16.53 6.47 -2.74
C LYS A 433 -15.40 6.43 -3.78
N PHE A 434 -14.30 5.74 -3.51
CA PHE A 434 -13.09 5.74 -4.34
C PHE A 434 -13.03 4.61 -5.39
N THR A 435 -13.99 3.68 -5.36
CA THR A 435 -14.00 2.50 -6.26
C THR A 435 -15.11 2.56 -7.30
N THR A 436 -16.00 3.58 -7.27
CA THR A 436 -17.21 3.64 -8.10
C THR A 436 -16.92 3.54 -9.60
N LEU A 437 -17.57 2.59 -10.26
CA LEU A 437 -17.57 2.36 -11.70
C LEU A 437 -18.99 2.57 -12.26
N PRO A 438 -19.12 3.03 -13.53
CA PRO A 438 -20.38 2.96 -14.24
C PRO A 438 -20.88 1.51 -14.31
N PRO A 439 -22.19 1.23 -14.21
CA PRO A 439 -22.68 -0.15 -14.25
C PRO A 439 -22.38 -0.89 -15.55
N ASN A 440 -22.31 -0.17 -16.68
CA ASN A 440 -21.88 -0.66 -17.99
C ASN A 440 -20.38 -0.49 -18.27
N TYR A 441 -19.54 -0.44 -17.23
CA TYR A 441 -18.10 -0.31 -17.43
C TYR A 441 -17.55 -1.52 -18.21
N GLN A 442 -17.06 -1.24 -19.42
CA GLN A 442 -16.27 -2.17 -20.23
C GLN A 442 -14.84 -1.63 -20.34
N SER A 443 -13.85 -2.47 -20.06
CA SER A 443 -12.46 -2.07 -20.25
C SER A 443 -12.18 -1.87 -21.76
N ARG A 444 -11.55 -0.76 -22.12
CA ARG A 444 -10.98 -0.62 -23.46
C ARG A 444 -9.69 -1.41 -23.50
N SER A 445 -9.67 -2.50 -24.26
CA SER A 445 -8.41 -3.16 -24.62
C SER A 445 -7.51 -2.13 -25.34
N PRO A 446 -6.20 -2.06 -25.04
CA PRO A 446 -5.28 -1.13 -25.71
C PRO A 446 -5.15 -1.33 -27.24
N SER A 447 -5.78 -2.35 -27.82
CA SER A 447 -5.58 -2.79 -29.19
C SER A 447 -6.43 -2.06 -30.25
N THR A 448 -7.29 -1.10 -29.89
CA THR A 448 -8.18 -0.41 -30.86
C THR A 448 -8.04 1.11 -30.89
N ILE A 449 -6.83 1.64 -30.71
CA ILE A 449 -6.53 2.98 -31.24
C ILE A 449 -6.10 2.80 -32.69
N ALA A 450 -7.05 2.99 -33.61
CA ALA A 450 -6.80 3.10 -35.04
C ALA A 450 -5.65 4.10 -35.29
N SER A 451 -4.57 3.61 -35.89
CA SER A 451 -3.41 4.39 -36.28
C SER A 451 -3.80 5.47 -37.29
N ARG A 452 -3.93 6.73 -36.84
CA ARG A 452 -3.80 7.86 -37.75
C ARG A 452 -2.34 7.96 -38.18
N SER A 453 -2.06 7.44 -39.37
CA SER A 453 -0.80 7.58 -40.09
C SER A 453 -0.42 9.07 -40.21
N LEU A 454 0.54 9.51 -39.40
CA LEU A 454 1.33 10.70 -39.69
C LEU A 454 2.60 10.26 -40.42
N LYS A 455 2.57 10.40 -41.75
CA LYS A 455 3.77 10.40 -42.58
C LYS A 455 4.74 11.45 -42.05
N ARG A 456 5.91 11.02 -41.57
CA ARG A 456 7.08 11.90 -41.44
C ARG A 456 8.16 11.35 -42.38
N SER A 457 8.48 12.18 -43.36
CA SER A 457 9.46 12.00 -44.41
C SER A 457 10.87 11.76 -43.85
N ARG A 458 11.55 10.79 -44.46
CA ARG A 458 12.97 10.47 -44.29
C ARG A 458 13.76 11.12 -45.42
N GLU A 459 14.68 12.01 -45.10
CA GLU A 459 15.97 12.28 -45.77
C GLU A 459 16.89 12.77 -44.61
N ALA A 460 18.15 12.39 -44.43
CA ALA A 460 19.18 12.05 -45.39
C ALA A 460 20.17 10.98 -44.86
N SER A 461 20.87 10.42 -45.83
CA SER A 461 21.87 9.36 -45.86
C SER A 461 23.21 9.75 -45.21
N VAL A 462 23.87 8.79 -44.55
CA VAL A 462 25.34 8.70 -44.47
C VAL A 462 25.73 7.22 -44.55
N GLU A 463 26.73 6.96 -45.38
CA GLU A 463 27.18 5.67 -45.90
C GLU A 463 27.74 4.69 -44.85
N LEU A 464 27.64 3.41 -45.19
CA LEU A 464 28.21 2.26 -44.50
C LEU A 464 29.62 2.00 -45.03
N ASP A 465 30.62 2.03 -44.15
CA ASP A 465 31.91 1.37 -44.40
C ASP A 465 31.97 0.08 -43.57
N ILE A 466 32.17 -1.02 -44.28
CA ILE A 466 32.29 -2.38 -43.80
C ILE A 466 33.78 -2.69 -43.75
N ASP A 467 34.36 -2.86 -42.56
CA ASP A 467 35.45 -3.83 -42.31
C ASP A 467 35.94 -3.75 -40.84
N ASN A 468 35.52 -4.73 -40.02
CA ASN A 468 36.39 -5.51 -39.13
C ASN A 468 35.59 -6.47 -38.21
N PRO A 469 36.01 -7.75 -38.05
CA PRO A 469 35.31 -8.75 -37.25
C PRO A 469 35.70 -8.73 -35.75
N PRO A 470 34.87 -9.30 -34.85
CA PRO A 470 35.10 -9.25 -33.41
C PRO A 470 36.05 -10.37 -32.93
N PRO A 471 36.95 -10.13 -31.95
CA PRO A 471 37.72 -11.21 -31.37
C PRO A 471 36.94 -11.95 -30.27
N THR A 472 37.07 -13.27 -30.34
CA THR A 472 36.39 -14.30 -29.56
C THR A 472 37.04 -14.55 -28.20
N ARG A 473 36.21 -14.88 -27.21
CA ARG A 473 36.60 -15.38 -25.88
C ARG A 473 37.28 -16.75 -25.98
N LYS A 474 38.39 -16.94 -25.24
CA LYS A 474 38.83 -18.25 -24.76
C LYS A 474 39.26 -18.18 -23.28
N SER A 475 38.84 -19.21 -22.56
CA SER A 475 39.04 -19.53 -21.14
C SER A 475 40.48 -19.94 -20.81
N MET A 476 40.92 -19.74 -19.56
CA MET A 476 41.77 -20.73 -18.87
C MET A 476 41.78 -20.58 -17.33
N ARG A 477 42.00 -21.72 -16.67
CA ARG A 477 41.86 -22.04 -15.25
C ARG A 477 43.10 -21.60 -14.43
N ILE A 478 42.92 -21.41 -13.12
CA ILE A 478 43.99 -21.17 -12.15
C ILE A 478 44.51 -22.53 -11.63
N ALA A 479 45.83 -22.70 -11.66
CA ALA A 479 46.57 -23.80 -11.04
C ALA A 479 47.26 -23.31 -9.75
N ALA A 480 47.32 -24.19 -8.75
CA ALA A 480 48.09 -24.00 -7.53
C ALA A 480 49.58 -24.25 -7.77
N ALA A 481 50.44 -23.46 -7.13
CA ALA A 481 51.88 -23.72 -7.07
C ALA A 481 52.37 -23.62 -5.63
N VAL A 482 52.85 -24.77 -5.14
CA VAL A 482 53.73 -24.94 -3.99
C VAL A 482 55.16 -24.66 -4.46
N GLY A 483 55.94 -23.91 -3.68
CA GLY A 483 57.36 -23.69 -3.88
C GLY A 483 58.10 -23.78 -2.55
N SER A 484 59.16 -24.58 -2.53
CA SER A 484 59.96 -25.01 -1.38
C SER A 484 61.37 -24.38 -1.42
N THR A 485 62.15 -24.62 -0.35
CA THR A 485 63.58 -24.35 -0.07
C THR A 485 63.84 -23.02 0.64
N LYS A 486 64.53 -22.95 1.79
CA LYS A 486 65.47 -23.85 2.50
C LYS A 486 65.25 -23.75 4.01
#